data_AF-A0A6M0G0I4-F1
#
_entry.id   AF-A0A6M0G0I4-F1
#
_cell.length_a   1.000
_cell.length_b   1.000
_cell.length_c   1.000
_cell.angle_alpha   90.00
_cell.angle_beta   90.00
_cell.angle_gamma   90.00
#
_symmetry.space_group_name_H-M   'P 1'
#
loop_
_entity.id
_entity.type
_entity.pdbx_description
1 polymer ?
#
loop_
_entity_poly.entity_id
_entity_poly.type
_entity_poly.pdbx_seq_one_letter_code
_entity_poly.pdbx_strand_id
1 'polypeptide(L)'
;MEGPTELSFGIGKITAKAKESPQVRSQLRQYLEPKTESLLKAINQELLEPAEKVLKQRGQAGLVVIVDNLDRVDDRSFVLGKSLPEYLFVSRGEQLRSLHCHVVYTIPLVLMFSNEREALKNRLGGGTKPMVLPMVPVSKQDGSDSEAGLELLQQMVLARAFPEQLPEDRLNLVTGVFDSLFTLDRLCRVSGGHVRNLLSLLYSCLRKRKTLPIDRNRLEIVIREYANEFTLAITPDEWELLEKVAQTKKVTGEEEYQTLLRSLFVFEYLNEQGDLWFDINPVLAEVHSFE
;
A
#
# COMPACT_ATOMS: atom_id res chain seq x y z
N MET A 1 -32.78 14.23 -27.08
CA MET A 1 -31.82 13.23 -26.55
C MET A 1 -30.58 14.01 -26.11
N GLU A 2 -30.65 14.63 -24.94
CA GLU A 2 -29.56 15.30 -24.23
C GLU A 2 -29.69 14.72 -22.81
N GLY A 3 -28.69 14.05 -22.27
CA GLY A 3 -28.91 13.34 -20.99
C GLY A 3 -27.70 12.62 -20.38
N PRO A 4 -26.86 11.92 -21.15
CA PRO A 4 -25.68 11.25 -20.56
C PRO A 4 -24.42 12.13 -20.59
N THR A 5 -24.19 12.85 -21.68
CA THR A 5 -22.96 13.62 -21.92
C THR A 5 -22.87 14.89 -21.08
N GLU A 6 -23.96 15.65 -20.95
CA GLU A 6 -23.97 16.89 -20.16
C GLU A 6 -23.83 16.65 -18.66
N LEU A 7 -24.44 15.56 -18.14
CA LEU A 7 -24.31 15.14 -16.74
C LEU A 7 -22.87 14.71 -16.41
N SER A 8 -22.23 13.94 -17.29
CA SER A 8 -20.82 13.57 -17.15
C SER A 8 -19.88 14.79 -17.15
N PHE A 9 -20.19 15.80 -17.97
CA PHE A 9 -19.42 17.03 -18.08
C PHE A 9 -19.66 17.97 -16.89
N GLY A 10 -20.90 18.00 -16.36
CA GLY A 10 -21.27 18.75 -15.16
C GLY A 10 -20.61 18.18 -13.89
N ILE A 11 -20.67 16.87 -13.69
CA ILE A 11 -19.99 16.19 -12.58
C ILE A 11 -18.47 16.37 -12.71
N GLY A 12 -17.91 16.20 -13.92
CA GLY A 12 -16.49 16.43 -14.18
C GLY A 12 -16.03 17.84 -13.82
N LYS A 13 -16.81 18.88 -14.20
CA LYS A 13 -16.54 20.28 -13.85
C LYS A 13 -16.64 20.57 -12.35
N ILE A 14 -17.64 20.01 -11.67
CA ILE A 14 -17.81 20.18 -10.22
C ILE A 14 -16.66 19.50 -9.48
N THR A 15 -16.31 18.27 -9.87
CA THR A 15 -15.18 17.53 -9.29
C THR A 15 -13.86 18.26 -9.51
N ALA A 16 -13.61 18.81 -10.71
CA ALA A 16 -12.42 19.61 -10.99
C ALA A 16 -12.34 20.87 -10.11
N LYS A 17 -13.43 21.64 -10.01
CA LYS A 17 -13.48 22.84 -9.16
C LYS A 17 -13.38 22.52 -7.66
N ALA A 18 -13.99 21.43 -7.22
CA ALA A 18 -13.88 20.97 -5.83
C ALA A 18 -12.44 20.54 -5.49
N LYS A 19 -11.72 19.93 -6.44
CA LYS A 19 -10.32 19.55 -6.26
C LYS A 19 -9.43 20.77 -5.96
N GLU A 20 -9.71 21.90 -6.59
CA GLU A 20 -8.90 23.11 -6.51
C GLU A 20 -9.30 24.05 -5.35
N SER A 21 -10.51 23.95 -4.80
CA SER A 21 -11.03 24.91 -3.81
C SER A 21 -11.47 24.28 -2.47
N PRO A 22 -10.80 24.61 -1.33
CA PRO A 22 -11.26 24.23 0.01
C PRO A 22 -12.68 24.71 0.35
N GLN A 23 -13.05 25.91 -0.11
CA GLN A 23 -14.38 26.49 0.16
C GLN A 23 -15.49 25.70 -0.57
N VAL A 24 -15.26 25.35 -1.84
CA VAL A 24 -16.20 24.53 -2.62
C VAL A 24 -16.35 23.15 -2.01
N ARG A 25 -15.27 22.54 -1.50
CA ARG A 25 -15.33 21.27 -0.74
C ARG A 25 -16.19 21.39 0.52
N SER A 26 -16.03 22.47 1.27
CA SER A 26 -16.82 22.71 2.48
C SER A 26 -18.32 22.86 2.18
N GLN A 27 -18.65 23.65 1.15
CA GLN A 27 -20.04 23.85 0.71
C GLN A 27 -20.67 22.56 0.19
N LEU A 28 -19.93 21.78 -0.63
CA LEU A 28 -20.36 20.45 -1.08
C LEU A 28 -20.63 19.54 0.12
N ARG A 29 -19.74 19.51 1.11
CA ARG A 29 -19.94 18.70 2.32
C ARG A 29 -21.21 19.11 3.06
N GLN A 30 -21.39 20.40 3.35
CA GLN A 30 -22.59 20.89 4.05
C GLN A 30 -23.89 20.56 3.30
N TYR A 31 -23.85 20.58 1.97
CA TYR A 31 -25.02 20.27 1.15
C TYR A 31 -25.32 18.76 1.04
N LEU A 32 -24.27 17.94 0.93
CA LEU A 32 -24.38 16.51 0.68
C LEU A 32 -24.53 15.68 1.96
N GLU A 33 -23.90 16.09 3.06
CA GLU A 33 -23.91 15.36 4.33
C GLU A 33 -25.34 15.03 4.83
N PRO A 34 -26.31 15.96 4.86
CA PRO A 34 -27.69 15.63 5.25
C PRO A 34 -28.45 14.78 4.23
N LYS A 35 -27.92 14.63 3.00
CA LYS A 35 -28.55 13.91 1.88
C LYS A 35 -27.86 12.59 1.55
N THR A 36 -26.98 12.10 2.41
CA THR A 36 -26.15 10.92 2.13
C THR A 36 -27.01 9.69 1.79
N GLU A 37 -28.10 9.45 2.53
CA GLU A 37 -28.98 8.30 2.29
C GLU A 37 -29.74 8.39 0.96
N SER A 38 -30.28 9.56 0.62
CA SER A 38 -31.00 9.75 -0.64
C SER A 38 -30.05 9.67 -1.84
N LEU A 39 -28.82 10.16 -1.68
CA LEU A 39 -27.78 10.02 -2.70
C LEU A 39 -27.39 8.56 -2.91
N LEU A 40 -27.16 7.79 -1.84
CA LEU A 40 -26.86 6.36 -1.93
C LEU A 40 -27.98 5.59 -2.62
N LYS A 41 -29.23 5.89 -2.27
CA LYS A 41 -30.41 5.29 -2.93
C LYS A 41 -30.44 5.61 -4.42
N ALA A 42 -30.20 6.86 -4.81
CA ALA A 42 -30.16 7.26 -6.21
C ALA A 42 -29.01 6.55 -6.96
N ILE A 43 -27.80 6.49 -6.38
CA ILE A 43 -26.66 5.78 -6.98
C ILE A 43 -27.00 4.30 -7.21
N ASN A 44 -27.58 3.64 -6.20
CA ASN A 44 -27.93 2.23 -6.31
C ASN A 44 -28.99 1.99 -7.39
N GLN A 45 -30.10 2.74 -7.34
CA GLN A 45 -31.28 2.48 -8.18
C GLN A 45 -31.13 2.99 -9.61
N GLU A 46 -30.47 4.13 -9.80
CA GLU A 46 -30.37 4.79 -11.10
C GLU A 46 -29.09 4.43 -11.87
N LEU A 47 -28.03 3.98 -11.18
CA LEU A 47 -26.74 3.67 -11.81
C LEU A 47 -26.33 2.21 -11.66
N LEU A 48 -26.20 1.72 -10.42
CA LEU A 48 -25.59 0.40 -10.18
C LEU A 48 -26.50 -0.76 -10.58
N GLU A 49 -27.77 -0.75 -10.20
CA GLU A 49 -28.73 -1.80 -10.56
C GLU A 49 -28.97 -1.91 -12.07
N PRO A 50 -29.14 -0.81 -12.84
CA PRO A 50 -29.18 -0.88 -14.30
C PRO A 50 -27.89 -1.41 -14.92
N ALA A 51 -26.73 -0.95 -14.43
CA ALA A 51 -25.43 -1.42 -14.92
C ALA A 51 -25.27 -2.93 -14.72
N GLU A 52 -25.60 -3.44 -13.53
CA GLU A 52 -25.51 -4.86 -13.22
C GLU A 52 -26.39 -5.72 -14.15
N LYS A 53 -27.62 -5.26 -14.44
CA LYS A 53 -28.52 -5.93 -15.40
C LYS A 53 -27.90 -6.03 -16.79
N VAL A 54 -27.29 -4.95 -17.29
CA VAL A 54 -26.62 -4.92 -18.60
C VAL A 54 -25.40 -5.85 -18.62
N LEU A 55 -24.60 -5.87 -17.56
CA LEU A 55 -23.42 -6.74 -17.46
C LEU A 55 -23.82 -8.22 -17.47
N LYS A 56 -24.87 -8.59 -16.72
CA LYS A 56 -25.42 -9.95 -16.70
C LYS A 56 -25.95 -10.38 -18.07
N GLN A 57 -26.63 -9.49 -18.80
CA GLN A 57 -27.08 -9.76 -20.17
C GLN A 57 -25.91 -10.01 -21.15
N ARG A 58 -24.71 -9.47 -20.86
CA ARG A 58 -23.48 -9.72 -21.63
C ARG A 58 -22.72 -10.97 -21.17
N GLY A 59 -23.27 -11.76 -20.26
CA GLY A 59 -22.63 -12.96 -19.72
C GLY A 59 -21.54 -12.68 -18.68
N GLN A 60 -21.47 -11.47 -18.12
CA GLN A 60 -20.53 -11.12 -17.05
C GLN A 60 -21.18 -11.37 -15.67
N ALA A 61 -20.35 -11.63 -14.65
CA ALA A 61 -20.82 -11.96 -13.30
C ALA A 61 -21.43 -10.75 -12.55
N GLY A 62 -21.00 -9.52 -12.86
CA GLY A 62 -21.45 -8.30 -12.20
C GLY A 62 -20.44 -7.17 -12.30
N LEU A 63 -20.55 -6.19 -11.41
CA LEU A 63 -19.67 -5.02 -11.32
C LEU A 63 -18.79 -5.10 -10.07
N VAL A 64 -17.49 -4.87 -10.24
CA VAL A 64 -16.53 -4.65 -9.15
C VAL A 64 -16.01 -3.22 -9.26
N VAL A 65 -16.10 -2.46 -8.17
CA VAL A 65 -15.55 -1.10 -8.06
C VAL A 65 -14.37 -1.13 -7.11
N ILE A 66 -13.22 -0.64 -7.56
CA ILE A 66 -12.03 -0.47 -6.72
C ILE A 66 -11.89 1.00 -6.41
N VAL A 67 -11.98 1.34 -5.12
CA VAL A 67 -11.78 2.70 -4.62
C VAL A 67 -10.43 2.76 -3.93
N ASP A 68 -9.45 3.22 -4.71
CA ASP A 68 -8.04 3.31 -4.34
C ASP A 68 -7.72 4.65 -3.65
N ASN A 69 -6.58 4.71 -2.96
CA ASN A 69 -6.01 5.86 -2.26
C ASN A 69 -6.79 6.37 -1.05
N LEU A 70 -7.79 5.64 -0.55
CA LEU A 70 -8.42 6.00 0.73
C LEU A 70 -7.58 5.57 1.94
N ASP A 71 -6.51 4.79 1.74
CA ASP A 71 -5.46 4.52 2.73
C ASP A 71 -4.64 5.77 3.09
N ARG A 72 -4.66 6.78 2.22
CA ARG A 72 -3.93 8.05 2.39
C ARG A 72 -4.73 9.13 3.12
N VAL A 73 -5.85 8.76 3.73
CA VAL A 73 -6.66 9.70 4.52
C VAL A 73 -5.86 10.13 5.75
N ASP A 74 -5.72 11.44 5.94
CA ASP A 74 -5.01 12.00 7.09
C ASP A 74 -5.57 11.48 8.40
N ASP A 75 -4.69 10.96 9.24
CA ASP A 75 -5.01 10.50 10.59
C ASP A 75 -5.09 11.67 11.59
N ARG A 76 -5.92 12.65 11.24
CA ARG A 76 -6.19 13.81 12.09
C ARG A 76 -7.44 13.56 12.91
N SER A 77 -7.46 14.10 14.11
CA SER A 77 -8.68 14.20 14.92
C SER A 77 -9.75 14.97 14.13
N PHE A 78 -10.94 14.40 14.03
CA PHE A 78 -12.02 14.96 13.23
C PHE A 78 -13.25 15.31 14.09
N VAL A 79 -13.76 14.37 14.87
CA VAL A 79 -14.97 14.55 15.69
C VAL A 79 -14.79 13.85 17.03
N LEU A 80 -14.97 14.56 18.15
CA LEU A 80 -15.12 14.01 19.52
C LEU A 80 -14.27 12.76 19.79
N GLY A 81 -12.94 12.92 19.71
CA GLY A 81 -11.99 11.85 20.04
C GLY A 81 -11.80 10.76 18.98
N LYS A 82 -12.45 10.87 17.80
CA LYS A 82 -12.25 9.95 16.68
C LYS A 82 -11.39 10.55 15.58
N SER A 83 -10.53 9.71 15.01
CA SER A 83 -9.78 10.08 13.81
C SER A 83 -10.69 10.11 12.57
N LEU A 84 -10.26 10.83 11.54
CA LEU A 84 -10.97 10.83 10.26
C LEU A 84 -11.10 9.42 9.64
N PRO A 85 -10.06 8.55 9.66
CA PRO A 85 -10.20 7.14 9.29
C PRO A 85 -11.31 6.41 10.05
N GLU A 86 -11.35 6.50 11.38
CA GLU A 86 -12.38 5.85 12.18
C GLU A 86 -13.79 6.36 11.85
N TYR A 87 -13.92 7.67 11.65
CA TYR A 87 -15.20 8.26 11.26
C TYR A 87 -15.67 7.70 9.91
N LEU A 88 -14.80 7.68 8.89
CA LEU A 88 -15.18 7.26 7.54
C LEU A 88 -15.43 5.75 7.44
N PHE A 89 -14.54 4.93 7.98
CA PHE A 89 -14.59 3.48 7.74
C PHE A 89 -15.35 2.72 8.81
N VAL A 90 -15.47 3.27 10.02
CA VAL A 90 -16.16 2.60 11.15
C VAL A 90 -17.49 3.27 11.44
N SER A 91 -17.52 4.59 11.60
CA SER A 91 -18.79 5.29 11.89
C SER A 91 -19.67 5.39 10.66
N ARG A 92 -19.09 5.54 9.47
CA ARG A 92 -19.78 5.55 8.18
C ARG A 92 -19.63 4.26 7.37
N GLY A 93 -19.12 3.19 7.99
CA GLY A 93 -18.83 1.91 7.32
C GLY A 93 -20.06 1.27 6.69
N GLU A 94 -21.23 1.35 7.33
CA GLU A 94 -22.48 0.81 6.78
C GLU A 94 -22.92 1.53 5.50
N GLN A 95 -22.76 2.86 5.46
CA GLN A 95 -23.03 3.65 4.27
C GLN A 95 -22.10 3.25 3.12
N LEU A 96 -20.80 3.06 3.38
CA LEU A 96 -19.85 2.57 2.39
C LEU A 96 -20.20 1.16 1.88
N ARG A 97 -20.70 0.28 2.78
CA ARG A 97 -21.15 -1.07 2.42
C ARG A 97 -22.47 -1.10 1.65
N SER A 98 -23.25 -0.02 1.67
CA SER A 98 -24.62 0.00 1.14
C SER A 98 -24.70 0.06 -0.40
N LEU A 99 -23.57 0.18 -1.10
CA LEU A 99 -23.56 0.18 -2.56
C LEU A 99 -23.96 -1.20 -3.11
N HIS A 100 -24.90 -1.24 -4.05
CA HIS A 100 -25.41 -2.47 -4.67
C HIS A 100 -24.45 -3.03 -5.74
N CYS A 101 -23.18 -3.20 -5.37
CA CYS A 101 -22.15 -3.85 -6.20
C CYS A 101 -21.01 -4.36 -5.31
N HIS A 102 -20.07 -5.11 -5.89
CA HIS A 102 -18.85 -5.48 -5.16
C HIS A 102 -17.91 -4.27 -5.10
N VAL A 103 -17.44 -3.92 -3.89
CA VAL A 103 -16.52 -2.81 -3.72
C VAL A 103 -15.28 -3.24 -2.96
N VAL A 104 -14.12 -2.85 -3.46
CA VAL A 104 -12.83 -3.01 -2.79
C VAL A 104 -12.36 -1.62 -2.35
N TYR A 105 -12.26 -1.43 -1.04
CA TYR A 105 -11.72 -0.21 -0.44
C TYR A 105 -10.28 -0.45 0.02
N THR A 106 -9.36 0.40 -0.40
CA THR A 106 -8.09 0.57 0.32
C THR A 106 -8.40 1.33 1.61
N ILE A 107 -7.94 0.86 2.77
CA ILE A 107 -8.22 1.53 4.05
C ILE A 107 -6.91 1.89 4.77
N PRO A 108 -6.89 2.96 5.60
CA PRO A 108 -5.71 3.32 6.36
C PRO A 108 -5.28 2.19 7.28
N LEU A 109 -4.00 1.86 7.19
CA LEU A 109 -3.44 0.68 7.83
C LEU A 109 -3.52 0.76 9.37
N VAL A 110 -3.53 1.97 9.94
CA VAL A 110 -3.77 2.22 11.37
C VAL A 110 -5.03 1.55 11.91
N LEU A 111 -6.09 1.44 11.10
CA LEU A 111 -7.34 0.82 11.53
C LEU A 111 -7.21 -0.69 11.79
N MET A 112 -6.14 -1.31 11.29
CA MET A 112 -5.83 -2.71 11.59
C MET A 112 -5.27 -2.89 13.01
N PHE A 113 -4.76 -1.82 13.61
CA PHE A 113 -4.09 -1.81 14.91
C PHE A 113 -4.85 -1.01 15.97
N SER A 114 -5.91 -0.31 15.57
CA SER A 114 -6.79 0.40 16.50
C SER A 114 -7.79 -0.54 17.17
N ASN A 115 -8.34 -0.09 18.29
CA ASN A 115 -9.38 -0.82 19.03
C ASN A 115 -10.70 -0.95 18.25
N GLU A 116 -10.85 -0.21 17.15
CA GLU A 116 -12.04 -0.25 16.30
C GLU A 116 -12.00 -1.39 15.25
N ARG A 117 -10.95 -2.22 15.23
CA ARG A 117 -10.78 -3.31 14.25
C ARG A 117 -11.98 -4.25 14.13
N GLU A 118 -12.59 -4.63 15.26
CA GLU A 118 -13.79 -5.48 15.26
C GLU A 118 -15.05 -4.73 14.78
N ALA A 119 -15.16 -3.44 15.10
CA ALA A 119 -16.26 -2.61 14.61
C ALA A 119 -16.15 -2.38 13.09
N LEU A 120 -14.94 -2.13 12.58
CA LEU A 120 -14.61 -2.04 11.15
C LEU A 120 -15.03 -3.32 10.41
N LYS A 121 -14.65 -4.49 10.94
CA LYS A 121 -15.01 -5.81 10.41
C LYS A 121 -16.53 -5.95 10.25
N ASN A 122 -17.29 -5.57 11.26
CA ASN A 122 -18.73 -5.76 11.27
C ASN A 122 -19.46 -4.73 10.39
N ARG A 123 -19.10 -3.45 10.50
CA ARG A 123 -19.82 -2.35 9.83
C ARG A 123 -19.46 -2.23 8.35
N LEU A 124 -18.18 -2.27 8.01
CA LEU A 124 -17.72 -2.20 6.62
C LEU A 124 -17.54 -3.58 6.01
N GLY A 125 -16.80 -4.46 6.69
CA GLY A 125 -16.40 -5.77 6.16
C GLY A 125 -17.50 -6.83 6.12
N GLY A 126 -18.69 -6.55 6.65
CA GLY A 126 -19.80 -7.52 6.70
C GLY A 126 -19.47 -8.79 7.47
N GLY A 127 -18.63 -8.68 8.50
CA GLY A 127 -18.13 -9.82 9.28
C GLY A 127 -16.80 -10.39 8.77
N THR A 128 -16.34 -9.94 7.60
CA THR A 128 -15.04 -10.34 7.03
C THR A 128 -13.95 -9.40 7.49
N LYS A 129 -12.83 -9.95 7.98
CA LYS A 129 -11.66 -9.15 8.37
C LYS A 129 -11.06 -8.44 7.14
N PRO A 130 -10.53 -7.21 7.29
CA PRO A 130 -9.77 -6.60 6.21
C PRO A 130 -8.56 -7.47 5.83
N MET A 131 -8.15 -7.35 4.57
CA MET A 131 -6.99 -8.05 4.03
C MET A 131 -5.80 -7.08 4.04
N VAL A 132 -4.69 -7.52 4.65
CA VAL A 132 -3.40 -6.83 4.57
C VAL A 132 -2.53 -7.62 3.60
N LEU A 133 -1.87 -6.92 2.69
CA LEU A 133 -0.89 -7.52 1.79
C LEU A 133 0.49 -7.39 2.45
N PRO A 134 1.09 -8.50 2.92
CA PRO A 134 2.39 -8.45 3.58
C PRO A 134 3.50 -8.14 2.57
N MET A 135 4.69 -7.84 3.08
CA MET A 135 5.89 -7.77 2.24
C MET A 135 6.27 -9.14 1.69
N VAL A 136 6.97 -9.13 0.56
CA VAL A 136 7.56 -10.36 0.01
C VAL A 136 8.74 -10.74 0.91
N PRO A 137 8.73 -11.90 1.59
CA PRO A 137 9.81 -12.23 2.53
C PRO A 137 11.13 -12.39 1.78
N VAL A 138 12.16 -11.64 2.16
CA VAL A 138 13.55 -11.81 1.68
C VAL A 138 14.39 -12.66 2.63
N SER A 139 13.99 -12.68 3.90
CA SER A 139 14.49 -13.53 4.97
C SER A 139 13.30 -14.14 5.70
N LYS A 140 13.55 -15.25 6.39
CA LYS A 140 12.65 -15.88 7.35
C LYS A 140 12.90 -15.30 8.75
N GLN A 141 11.99 -15.61 9.68
CA GLN A 141 12.07 -15.10 11.06
C GLN A 141 13.36 -15.53 11.80
N ASP A 142 13.94 -16.66 11.41
CA ASP A 142 15.23 -17.18 11.94
C ASP A 142 16.46 -16.52 11.29
N GLY A 143 16.26 -15.58 10.38
CA GLY A 143 17.32 -14.89 9.64
C GLY A 143 17.84 -15.64 8.40
N SER A 144 17.35 -16.86 8.13
CA SER A 144 17.69 -17.58 6.90
C SER A 144 17.02 -16.95 5.68
N ASP A 145 17.51 -17.28 4.49
CA ASP A 145 16.99 -16.69 3.26
C ASP A 145 15.63 -17.24 2.87
N SER A 146 14.79 -16.37 2.34
CA SER A 146 13.56 -16.75 1.66
C SER A 146 13.82 -16.84 0.16
N GLU A 147 14.27 -18.00 -0.31
CA GLU A 147 14.59 -18.25 -1.72
C GLU A 147 13.40 -17.92 -2.64
N ALA A 148 12.20 -18.42 -2.31
CA ALA A 148 11.00 -18.16 -3.08
C ALA A 148 10.66 -16.67 -3.21
N GLY A 149 10.82 -15.90 -2.12
CA GLY A 149 10.57 -14.47 -2.16
C GLY A 149 11.64 -13.70 -2.94
N LEU A 150 12.91 -14.09 -2.82
CA LEU A 150 14.01 -13.53 -3.61
C LEU A 150 13.79 -13.80 -5.11
N GLU A 151 13.42 -15.01 -5.49
CA GLU A 151 13.11 -15.37 -6.88
C GLU A 151 11.96 -14.52 -7.44
N LEU A 152 10.88 -14.32 -6.67
CA LEU A 152 9.76 -13.47 -7.11
C LEU A 152 10.19 -12.02 -7.32
N LEU A 153 11.04 -11.46 -6.44
CA LEU A 153 11.53 -10.10 -6.57
C LEU A 153 12.52 -9.95 -7.74
N GLN A 154 13.40 -10.92 -7.94
CA GLN A 154 14.29 -10.99 -9.11
C GLN A 154 13.47 -11.01 -10.40
N GLN A 155 12.46 -11.89 -10.47
CA GLN A 155 11.56 -12.00 -11.61
C GLN A 155 10.80 -10.70 -11.86
N MET A 156 10.34 -10.02 -10.81
CA MET A 156 9.69 -8.71 -10.95
C MET A 156 10.62 -7.66 -11.58
N VAL A 157 11.90 -7.63 -11.19
CA VAL A 157 12.88 -6.72 -11.78
C VAL A 157 13.16 -7.09 -13.25
N LEU A 158 13.42 -8.37 -13.53
CA LEU A 158 13.80 -8.84 -14.86
C LEU A 158 12.63 -8.80 -15.86
N ALA A 159 11.39 -9.05 -15.41
CA ALA A 159 10.20 -8.93 -16.25
C ALA A 159 10.01 -7.52 -16.82
N ARG A 160 10.52 -6.49 -16.13
CA ARG A 160 10.48 -5.11 -16.61
C ARG A 160 11.54 -4.82 -17.66
N ALA A 161 12.70 -5.48 -17.56
CA ALA A 161 13.79 -5.35 -18.53
C ALA A 161 13.54 -6.22 -19.78
N PHE A 162 12.92 -7.39 -19.60
CA PHE A 162 12.70 -8.42 -20.61
C PHE A 162 11.23 -8.91 -20.60
N PRO A 163 10.26 -8.05 -20.95
CA PRO A 163 8.83 -8.39 -20.85
C PRO A 163 8.41 -9.54 -21.76
N GLU A 164 9.03 -9.64 -22.95
CA GLU A 164 8.73 -10.66 -23.96
C GLU A 164 9.36 -12.03 -23.67
N GLN A 165 10.23 -12.13 -22.67
CA GLN A 165 10.91 -13.37 -22.32
C GLN A 165 10.13 -14.14 -21.26
N LEU A 166 10.18 -15.47 -21.33
CA LEU A 166 9.57 -16.34 -20.34
C LEU A 166 10.31 -16.25 -18.98
N PRO A 167 9.63 -16.49 -17.84
CA PRO A 167 10.27 -16.41 -16.52
C PRO A 167 11.56 -17.23 -16.38
N GLU A 168 11.60 -18.43 -16.97
CA GLU A 168 12.74 -19.33 -16.97
C GLU A 168 13.96 -18.80 -17.72
N ASP A 169 13.74 -18.02 -18.79
CA ASP A 169 14.82 -17.47 -19.62
C ASP A 169 15.39 -16.16 -19.07
N ARG A 170 14.60 -15.41 -18.29
CA ARG A 170 14.98 -14.08 -17.78
C ARG A 170 16.25 -14.12 -16.93
N LEU A 171 16.43 -15.15 -16.11
CA LEU A 171 17.61 -15.29 -15.24
C LEU A 171 18.91 -15.41 -16.06
N ASN A 172 18.86 -16.01 -17.24
CA ASN A 172 20.01 -16.11 -18.13
C ASN A 172 20.44 -14.76 -18.72
N LEU A 173 19.54 -13.76 -18.66
CA LEU A 173 19.76 -12.40 -19.19
C LEU A 173 20.15 -11.39 -18.10
N VAL A 174 20.36 -11.84 -16.86
CA VAL A 174 20.73 -10.97 -15.72
C VAL A 174 21.93 -10.09 -16.03
N THR A 175 22.94 -10.64 -16.71
CA THR A 175 24.19 -9.94 -17.08
C THR A 175 23.97 -8.75 -18.04
N GLY A 176 22.81 -8.68 -18.69
CA GLY A 176 22.39 -7.52 -19.48
C GLY A 176 21.94 -6.32 -18.65
N VAL A 177 21.60 -6.51 -17.37
CA VAL A 177 21.08 -5.47 -16.46
C VAL A 177 21.97 -5.28 -15.24
N PHE A 178 22.51 -6.35 -14.67
CA PHE A 178 23.39 -6.36 -13.50
C PHE A 178 24.71 -7.04 -13.84
N ASP A 179 25.80 -6.75 -13.12
CA ASP A 179 27.08 -7.40 -13.37
C ASP A 179 27.06 -8.90 -13.03
N SER A 180 26.17 -9.29 -12.12
CA SER A 180 26.01 -10.63 -11.59
C SER A 180 24.65 -10.81 -10.93
N LEU A 181 24.23 -12.07 -10.74
CA LEU A 181 23.03 -12.40 -9.95
C LEU A 181 23.17 -11.92 -8.49
N PHE A 182 24.37 -11.99 -7.91
CA PHE A 182 24.63 -11.51 -6.55
C PHE A 182 24.32 -10.02 -6.34
N THR A 183 24.50 -9.17 -7.37
CA THR A 183 24.14 -7.75 -7.28
C THR A 183 22.62 -7.56 -7.32
N LEU A 184 21.90 -8.35 -8.12
CA LEU A 184 20.44 -8.35 -8.10
C LEU A 184 19.91 -8.87 -6.74
N ASP A 185 20.47 -9.95 -6.22
CA ASP A 185 20.10 -10.52 -4.91
C ASP A 185 20.29 -9.51 -3.79
N ARG A 186 21.41 -8.79 -3.80
CA ARG A 186 21.68 -7.72 -2.85
C ARG A 186 20.61 -6.64 -2.89
N LEU A 187 20.22 -6.20 -4.09
CA LEU A 187 19.17 -5.21 -4.28
C LEU A 187 17.82 -5.73 -3.75
N CYS A 188 17.48 -7.01 -3.99
CA CYS A 188 16.28 -7.63 -3.46
C CYS A 188 16.30 -7.68 -1.92
N ARG A 189 17.39 -8.16 -1.31
CA ARG A 189 17.55 -8.28 0.15
C ARG A 189 17.44 -6.93 0.85
N VAL A 190 18.18 -5.93 0.38
CA VAL A 190 18.19 -4.62 1.03
C VAL A 190 16.83 -3.91 0.93
N SER A 191 16.00 -4.28 -0.05
CA SER A 191 14.65 -3.72 -0.16
C SER A 191 13.66 -4.19 0.92
N GLY A 192 14.00 -5.26 1.67
CA GLY A 192 13.08 -5.91 2.60
C GLY A 192 11.82 -6.48 1.92
N GLY A 193 11.87 -6.69 0.61
CA GLY A 193 10.72 -7.09 -0.20
C GLY A 193 9.63 -6.03 -0.35
N HIS A 194 9.88 -4.80 0.12
CA HIS A 194 9.00 -3.67 -0.17
C HIS A 194 9.21 -3.21 -1.61
N VAL A 195 8.25 -3.56 -2.48
CA VAL A 195 8.30 -3.34 -3.94
C VAL A 195 8.63 -1.89 -4.33
N ARG A 196 8.05 -0.90 -3.63
CA ARG A 196 8.32 0.51 -3.91
C ARG A 196 9.76 0.89 -3.55
N ASN A 197 10.33 0.35 -2.47
CA ASN A 197 11.74 0.61 -2.10
C ASN A 197 12.67 -0.06 -3.12
N LEU A 198 12.39 -1.31 -3.50
CA LEU A 198 13.12 -2.04 -4.53
C LEU A 198 13.19 -1.24 -5.84
N LEU A 199 12.05 -0.76 -6.34
CA LEU A 199 11.99 0.02 -7.58
C LEU A 199 12.64 1.40 -7.43
N SER A 200 12.55 2.03 -6.25
CA SER A 200 13.20 3.32 -5.97
C SER A 200 14.73 3.18 -5.97
N LEU A 201 15.27 2.15 -5.31
CA LEU A 201 16.70 1.84 -5.30
C LEU A 201 17.21 1.51 -6.70
N LEU A 202 16.46 0.71 -7.47
CA LEU A 202 16.77 0.39 -8.86
C LEU A 202 16.79 1.65 -9.74
N TYR A 203 15.79 2.52 -9.58
CA TYR A 203 15.73 3.78 -10.33
C TYR A 203 16.88 4.72 -9.97
N SER A 204 17.24 4.82 -8.69
CA SER A 204 18.42 5.56 -8.22
C SER A 204 19.72 4.99 -8.78
N CYS A 205 19.81 3.64 -8.83
CA CYS A 205 20.58 2.82 -9.75
C CYS A 205 20.81 3.55 -11.07
N LEU A 206 19.81 3.45 -11.93
CA LEU A 206 19.77 3.94 -13.32
C LEU A 206 20.05 5.43 -13.46
N ARG A 207 19.59 6.26 -12.52
CA ARG A 207 19.80 7.71 -12.54
C ARG A 207 21.26 8.10 -12.34
N LYS A 208 22.00 7.41 -11.46
CA LYS A 208 23.42 7.73 -11.19
C LYS A 208 24.32 7.55 -12.40
N ARG A 209 24.11 6.48 -13.18
CA ARG A 209 24.85 6.21 -14.41
C ARG A 209 23.91 5.64 -15.46
N LYS A 210 23.79 6.26 -16.63
CA LYS A 210 22.87 5.79 -17.68
C LYS A 210 23.40 4.59 -18.49
N THR A 211 24.27 3.78 -17.90
CA THR A 211 24.90 2.61 -18.51
C THR A 211 24.51 1.35 -17.76
N LEU A 212 24.39 0.25 -18.48
CA LEU A 212 24.27 -1.11 -17.94
C LEU A 212 25.58 -1.87 -18.24
N PRO A 213 25.90 -2.93 -17.49
CA PRO A 213 25.17 -3.43 -16.31
C PRO A 213 25.32 -2.52 -15.07
N ILE A 214 24.42 -2.69 -14.10
CA ILE A 214 24.55 -2.14 -12.75
C ILE A 214 25.57 -3.00 -11.99
N ASP A 215 26.72 -2.39 -11.69
CA ASP A 215 27.77 -3.05 -10.92
C ASP A 215 27.53 -2.97 -9.40
N ARG A 216 28.17 -3.86 -8.65
CA ARG A 216 28.04 -3.92 -7.18
C ARG A 216 28.39 -2.61 -6.49
N ASN A 217 29.46 -1.93 -6.89
CA ASN A 217 29.91 -0.70 -6.24
C ASN A 217 28.87 0.41 -6.40
N ARG A 218 28.27 0.54 -7.59
CA ARG A 218 27.19 1.48 -7.86
C ARG A 218 25.97 1.22 -6.98
N LEU A 219 25.59 -0.04 -6.80
CA LEU A 219 24.48 -0.41 -5.93
C LEU A 219 24.79 -0.03 -4.47
N GLU A 220 25.98 -0.37 -3.96
CA GLU A 220 26.36 -0.04 -2.57
C GLU A 220 26.40 1.47 -2.31
N ILE A 221 26.81 2.29 -3.29
CA ILE A 221 26.74 3.76 -3.16
C ILE A 221 25.28 4.21 -2.99
N VAL A 222 24.35 3.69 -3.80
CA VAL A 222 22.92 4.02 -3.68
C VAL A 222 22.34 3.55 -2.36
N ILE A 223 22.69 2.35 -1.91
CA ILE A 223 22.24 1.82 -0.62
C ILE A 223 22.70 2.73 0.52
N ARG A 224 23.98 3.12 0.55
CA ARG A 224 24.53 4.00 1.59
C ARG A 224 23.88 5.38 1.60
N GLU A 225 23.67 5.98 0.44
CA GLU A 225 22.98 7.27 0.34
C GLU A 225 21.55 7.18 0.87
N TYR A 226 20.82 6.16 0.44
CA TYR A 226 19.46 5.91 0.90
C TYR A 226 19.42 5.66 2.41
N ALA A 227 20.33 4.84 2.95
CA ALA A 227 20.42 4.57 4.39
C ALA A 227 20.71 5.83 5.21
N ASN A 228 21.70 6.62 4.80
CA ASN A 228 22.06 7.86 5.47
C ASN A 228 20.88 8.84 5.50
N GLU A 229 20.19 9.06 4.37
CA GLU A 229 19.01 9.92 4.31
C GLU A 229 17.89 9.39 5.21
N PHE A 230 17.69 8.07 5.21
CA PHE A 230 16.62 7.42 5.95
C PHE A 230 16.82 7.53 7.47
N THR A 231 18.06 7.48 7.95
CA THR A 231 18.37 7.62 9.39
C THR A 231 18.27 9.03 9.94
N LEU A 232 18.29 10.07 9.10
CA LEU A 232 18.22 11.47 9.57
C LEU A 232 16.90 11.80 10.27
N ALA A 233 15.84 11.06 9.96
CA ALA A 233 14.51 11.28 10.51
C ALA A 233 14.25 10.50 11.82
N ILE A 234 15.16 9.60 12.21
CA ILE A 234 14.94 8.65 13.31
C ILE A 234 15.38 9.27 14.64
N THR A 235 14.46 9.33 15.60
CA THR A 235 14.73 9.85 16.95
C THR A 235 15.33 8.78 17.87
N PRO A 236 15.97 9.15 18.99
CA PRO A 236 16.55 8.17 19.92
C PRO A 236 15.55 7.15 20.48
N ASP A 237 14.33 7.59 20.79
CA ASP A 237 13.22 6.75 21.25
C ASP A 237 12.72 5.78 20.15
N GLU A 238 12.74 6.20 18.89
CA GLU A 238 12.46 5.32 17.76
C GLU A 238 13.54 4.24 17.57
N TRP A 239 14.82 4.56 17.83
CA TRP A 239 15.90 3.57 17.82
C TRP A 239 15.71 2.49 18.89
N GLU A 240 15.37 2.87 20.13
CA GLU A 240 15.05 1.90 21.19
C GLU A 240 13.88 0.98 20.80
N LEU A 241 12.87 1.53 20.13
CA LEU A 241 11.74 0.76 19.64
C LEU A 241 12.15 -0.20 18.52
N LEU A 242 13.07 0.21 17.63
CA LEU A 242 13.61 -0.66 16.58
C LEU A 242 14.45 -1.81 17.14
N GLU A 243 15.26 -1.59 18.17
CA GLU A 243 15.98 -2.65 18.88
C GLU A 243 15.01 -3.68 19.48
N LYS A 244 13.95 -3.20 20.14
CA LYS A 244 12.89 -4.07 20.65
C LYS A 244 12.26 -4.91 19.54
N VAL A 245 11.97 -4.33 18.36
CA VAL A 245 11.42 -5.08 17.23
C VAL A 245 12.42 -6.08 16.69
N ALA A 246 13.71 -5.73 16.56
CA ALA A 246 14.74 -6.62 16.05
C ALA A 246 14.85 -7.91 16.90
N GLN A 247 14.72 -7.78 18.23
CA GLN A 247 14.79 -8.89 19.18
C GLN A 247 13.47 -9.68 19.28
N THR A 248 12.33 -8.99 19.33
CA THR A 248 11.03 -9.64 19.60
C THR A 248 10.30 -10.08 18.34
N LYS A 249 10.67 -9.53 17.17
CA LYS A 249 9.97 -9.64 15.88
C LYS A 249 8.48 -9.28 15.95
N LYS A 250 8.12 -8.39 16.88
CA LYS A 250 6.73 -8.00 17.19
C LYS A 250 6.60 -6.49 17.30
N VAL A 251 5.47 -5.98 16.81
CA VAL A 251 5.01 -4.60 17.00
C VAL A 251 3.66 -4.65 17.69
N THR A 252 3.44 -3.80 18.70
CA THR A 252 2.25 -3.86 19.55
C THR A 252 1.57 -2.50 19.71
N GLY A 253 0.25 -2.50 19.54
CA GLY A 253 -0.55 -1.29 19.69
C GLY A 253 -0.45 -0.32 18.50
N GLU A 254 -1.30 0.70 18.54
CA GLU A 254 -1.47 1.65 17.44
C GLU A 254 -0.31 2.65 17.33
N GLU A 255 0.25 3.08 18.47
CA GLU A 255 1.32 4.07 18.54
C GLU A 255 2.64 3.56 17.94
N GLU A 256 3.13 2.40 18.42
CA GLU A 256 4.32 1.76 17.85
C GLU A 256 4.14 1.52 16.35
N TYR A 257 2.93 1.16 15.93
CA TYR A 257 2.60 0.91 14.54
C TYR A 257 2.70 2.16 13.67
N GLN A 258 2.06 3.24 14.11
CA GLN A 258 2.06 4.53 13.43
C GLN A 258 3.48 5.08 13.30
N THR A 259 4.31 4.90 14.31
CA THR A 259 5.69 5.37 14.29
C THR A 259 6.55 4.52 13.34
N LEU A 260 6.49 3.19 13.46
CA LEU A 260 7.45 2.31 12.77
C LEU A 260 7.07 1.96 11.33
N LEU A 261 5.83 1.53 11.08
CA LEU A 261 5.44 1.01 9.76
C LEU A 261 5.08 2.12 8.78
N ARG A 262 4.48 3.21 9.26
CA ARG A 262 4.19 4.38 8.40
C ARG A 262 5.46 5.03 7.87
N SER A 263 6.50 5.08 8.71
CA SER A 263 7.82 5.62 8.37
C SER A 263 8.68 4.61 7.59
N LEU A 264 8.17 3.39 7.35
CA LEU A 264 8.86 2.29 6.67
C LEU A 264 10.13 1.82 7.40
N PHE A 265 10.24 2.06 8.72
CA PHE A 265 11.36 1.58 9.52
C PHE A 265 11.25 0.09 9.80
N VAL A 266 10.02 -0.44 9.81
CA VAL A 266 9.69 -1.84 10.02
C VAL A 266 8.75 -2.32 8.92
N PHE A 267 8.87 -3.59 8.56
CA PHE A 267 8.01 -4.27 7.62
C PHE A 267 7.25 -5.42 8.27
N GLU A 268 6.03 -5.64 7.76
CA GLU A 268 5.14 -6.73 8.16
C GLU A 268 5.26 -7.89 7.17
N TYR A 269 5.43 -9.10 7.70
CA TYR A 269 5.56 -10.34 6.94
C TYR A 269 4.63 -11.42 7.49
N LEU A 270 4.36 -12.43 6.66
CA LEU A 270 3.71 -13.68 7.07
C LEU A 270 4.69 -14.83 6.91
N ASN A 271 4.77 -15.71 7.90
CA ASN A 271 5.52 -16.97 7.77
C ASN A 271 4.72 -18.02 6.97
N GLU A 272 5.32 -19.18 6.71
CA GLU A 272 4.69 -20.28 5.95
C GLU A 272 3.42 -20.84 6.65
N GLN A 273 3.32 -20.68 7.97
CA GLN A 273 2.17 -21.07 8.79
C GLN A 273 1.05 -20.00 8.81
N GLY A 274 1.32 -18.82 8.26
CA GLY A 274 0.40 -17.67 8.25
C GLY A 274 0.45 -16.80 9.50
N ASP A 275 1.46 -16.97 10.37
CA ASP A 275 1.67 -16.10 11.52
C ASP A 275 2.34 -14.78 11.11
N LEU A 276 1.89 -13.73 11.77
CA LEU A 276 2.38 -12.37 11.60
C LEU A 276 3.70 -12.18 12.34
N TRP A 277 4.69 -11.62 11.65
CA TRP A 277 5.93 -11.17 12.26
C TRP A 277 6.44 -9.89 11.60
N PHE A 278 7.32 -9.20 12.31
CA PHE A 278 7.84 -7.90 11.90
C PHE A 278 9.36 -7.94 11.89
N ASP A 279 9.95 -7.24 10.92
CA ASP A 279 11.39 -7.04 10.90
C ASP A 279 11.76 -5.61 10.52
N ILE A 280 12.92 -5.19 10.97
CA ILE A 280 13.49 -3.90 10.60
C ILE A 280 13.69 -3.82 9.08
N ASN A 281 13.56 -2.62 8.54
CA ASN A 281 13.93 -2.35 7.16
C ASN A 281 15.44 -2.63 6.98
N PRO A 282 15.84 -3.57 6.12
CA PRO A 282 17.25 -3.99 6.02
C PRO A 282 18.24 -2.87 5.70
N VAL A 283 17.78 -1.78 5.11
CA VAL A 283 18.58 -0.56 4.90
C VAL A 283 19.13 -0.01 6.21
N LEU A 284 18.36 -0.07 7.30
CA LEU A 284 18.79 0.45 8.61
C LEU A 284 19.94 -0.38 9.19
N ALA A 285 19.96 -1.69 8.91
CA ALA A 285 21.03 -2.58 9.33
C ALA A 285 22.37 -2.29 8.63
N GLU A 286 22.38 -1.46 7.57
CA GLU A 286 23.60 -1.06 6.87
C GLU A 286 24.39 0.03 7.59
N VAL A 287 23.73 0.76 8.49
CA VAL A 287 24.30 1.91 9.22
C VAL A 287 24.22 1.76 10.73
N HIS A 288 23.40 0.84 11.22
CA HIS A 288 23.23 0.54 12.64
C HIS A 288 23.22 -0.97 12.85
N SER A 289 24.05 -1.46 13.76
CA SER A 289 24.06 -2.86 14.16
C SER A 289 23.01 -3.09 15.24
N PHE A 290 22.05 -3.97 14.97
CA PHE A 290 21.06 -4.38 15.95
C PHE A 290 21.58 -5.64 16.66
N GLU A 291 21.68 -5.59 17.99
CA GLU A 291 22.09 -6.72 18.86
C GLU A 291 20.89 -7.48 19.44
#